data_AF-A0A2T4VNY9-F1
#
_entry.id   AF-A0A2T4VNY9-F1
#
_cell.length_a   1.000
_cell.length_b   1.000
_cell.length_c   1.000
_cell.angle_alpha   90.00
_cell.angle_beta   90.00
_cell.angle_gamma   90.00
#
_symmetry.space_group_name_H-M   'P 1'
#
loop_
_entity.id
_entity.type
_entity.pdbx_description
1 polymer ?
#
loop_
_entity_poly.entity_id
_entity_poly.type
_entity_poly.pdbx_seq_one_letter_code
_entity_poly.pdbx_strand_id
1 'polypeptide(L)'
;MEGFLVSLHRSRCVRHAVLVLAVFLLMPAPFAAAHGRYLNDAGSIPTSHPNWMRWIPDSTSLAALSLPGTHDTMANDTEWYVTAIERAWVLTQSLELRPQLDAGIRVLDIRARHIGDRFTIHHDAYYVMANFDDVLGTAIQFLRDNPTETVLMRVKKEYNEESTTRSFAATFEWYRNQAAYSPYIWRGTTVPTLGEVRGKIVILDDFAGGAYGISWDSLNKQDAWTETNTTNKWNLVRTHLEATNSGSPNTLYVNFLSASGAGGTPKGVAGGVNEQALHYLVGGNVVRTGVLMMDFPGAGLIDAIIAHDFRLAASAGTVGNDFGTAFNNVSYGFHSDGDDEARDRVLEARAFVNHVLPGVYWHVLVSGTPGGDNWGYSVTYQGLYRQSDWSDGYSHVAFSTVSSDSAVSESFLASYVDGVLSGLGGTAEQRAAQLASLVRARFPFQSWSVLVKRAPGGFDNWAYSAWGAQYMRWYGDYAYAVWGYSPQAGVYLYEHTGYLGDVRQLTGSVSSLESLGFNDKTSSIRIIGNYRANIWEHINNGGAGLYVPQTRDDLVSQGWNDRVSSVEIWRY
;
A
#
# COMPACT_ATOMS: atom_id res chain seq x y z
N MET A 1 73.57 0.18 53.15
CA MET A 1 72.30 -0.28 53.77
C MET A 1 71.34 -0.61 52.65
N GLU A 2 70.49 -1.60 52.89
CA GLU A 2 69.30 -1.95 52.08
C GLU A 2 69.53 -2.43 50.63
N GLY A 3 68.62 -3.26 50.12
CA GLY A 3 68.78 -3.89 48.82
C GLY A 3 67.66 -4.83 48.36
N PHE A 4 67.76 -5.10 47.06
CA PHE A 4 67.10 -6.07 46.16
C PHE A 4 67.00 -7.53 46.67
N LEU A 5 66.29 -8.49 46.03
CA LEU A 5 65.05 -8.58 45.21
C LEU A 5 64.89 -10.07 44.70
N VAL A 6 63.84 -10.34 43.90
CA VAL A 6 63.62 -11.49 42.96
C VAL A 6 63.25 -12.89 43.49
N SER A 7 62.06 -13.42 43.08
CA SER A 7 61.87 -14.61 42.21
C SER A 7 60.74 -15.63 42.56
N LEU A 8 59.85 -15.86 41.59
CA LEU A 8 59.05 -17.07 41.20
C LEU A 8 58.95 -18.27 42.18
N HIS A 9 57.78 -18.91 42.43
CA HIS A 9 56.96 -19.64 41.43
C HIS A 9 55.62 -20.21 42.02
N ARG A 10 54.52 -20.29 41.22
CA ARG A 10 53.29 -21.16 41.33
C ARG A 10 52.51 -21.23 42.68
N SER A 11 51.17 -21.16 42.79
CA SER A 11 49.98 -20.95 41.92
C SER A 11 48.80 -20.46 42.84
N ARG A 12 47.47 -20.52 42.60
CA ARG A 12 46.53 -21.08 41.58
C ARG A 12 45.15 -20.36 41.71
N CYS A 13 44.09 -20.89 41.09
CA CYS A 13 42.65 -20.64 41.38
C CYS A 13 42.02 -19.28 40.99
N VAL A 14 41.85 -19.09 39.68
CA VAL A 14 40.62 -18.64 38.98
C VAL A 14 39.53 -17.93 39.80
N ARG A 15 39.23 -16.68 39.42
CA ARG A 15 37.85 -16.25 39.07
C ARG A 15 37.87 -15.19 37.97
N HIS A 16 36.91 -15.27 37.05
CA HIS A 16 36.78 -14.35 35.93
C HIS A 16 35.88 -13.17 36.29
N ALA A 17 36.17 -12.00 35.74
CA ALA A 17 35.22 -10.91 35.54
C ALA A 17 35.63 -10.17 34.25
N VAL A 18 35.02 -10.56 33.12
CA VAL A 18 35.28 -9.91 31.83
C VAL A 18 34.44 -8.65 31.75
N LEU A 19 35.08 -7.49 31.60
CA LEU A 19 34.40 -6.21 31.44
C LEU A 19 33.99 -5.99 29.97
N VAL A 20 33.01 -6.76 29.48
CA VAL A 20 32.37 -6.43 28.20
C VAL A 20 31.57 -5.14 28.38
N LEU A 21 32.03 -4.07 27.74
CA LEU A 21 31.31 -2.80 27.69
C LEU A 21 30.12 -2.92 26.73
N ALA A 22 28.99 -3.41 27.26
CA ALA A 22 27.77 -3.63 26.50
C ALA A 22 27.07 -2.31 26.11
N VAL A 23 27.66 -1.58 25.16
CA VAL A 23 27.03 -0.44 24.48
C VAL A 23 25.99 -0.98 23.49
N PHE A 24 24.91 -1.55 24.02
CA PHE A 24 23.68 -1.69 23.25
C PHE A 24 23.15 -0.29 22.98
N LEU A 25 23.34 0.19 21.75
CA LEU A 25 22.65 1.36 21.23
C LEU A 25 21.15 1.06 21.21
N LEU A 26 20.45 1.51 22.26
CA LEU A 26 19.01 1.61 22.28
C LEU A 26 18.59 2.68 21.26
N MET A 27 18.46 2.28 20.00
CA MET A 27 17.68 3.04 19.04
C MET A 27 16.28 3.26 19.65
N PRO A 28 15.77 4.49 19.68
CA PRO A 28 14.44 4.73 20.23
C PRO A 28 13.41 3.95 19.41
N ALA A 29 12.41 3.38 20.08
CA ALA A 29 11.40 2.51 19.46
C ALA A 29 10.82 3.02 18.12
N PRO A 30 10.46 4.32 17.94
CA PRO A 30 10.02 4.82 16.63
C PRO A 30 11.11 4.72 15.55
N PHE A 31 12.39 4.99 15.85
CA PHE A 31 13.48 4.85 14.88
C PHE A 31 13.72 3.39 14.48
N ALA A 32 13.64 2.45 15.44
CA ALA A 32 13.72 1.02 15.14
C ALA A 32 12.54 0.55 14.26
N ALA A 33 11.34 1.08 14.52
CA ALA A 33 10.18 0.83 13.67
C ALA A 33 10.36 1.44 12.27
N ALA A 34 10.84 2.69 12.17
CA ALA A 34 11.16 3.42 10.94
C ALA A 34 12.15 2.66 10.05
N HIS A 35 13.22 2.14 10.64
CA HIS A 35 14.21 1.33 9.95
C HIS A 35 13.59 0.08 9.33
N GLY A 36 12.81 -0.68 10.13
CA GLY A 36 12.17 -1.94 9.72
C GLY A 36 11.19 -1.88 8.54
N ARG A 37 10.78 -0.69 8.08
CA ARG A 37 9.91 -0.52 6.90
C ARG A 37 10.66 -0.60 5.58
N TYR A 38 11.90 -0.14 5.53
CA TYR A 38 12.71 -0.16 4.30
C TYR A 38 13.91 -1.10 4.41
N LEU A 39 14.46 -1.30 5.62
CA LEU A 39 15.53 -2.25 5.90
C LEU A 39 15.12 -3.24 6.99
N ASN A 40 14.98 -4.51 6.64
CA ASN A 40 14.87 -5.58 7.63
C ASN A 40 16.22 -6.23 7.89
N ASP A 41 16.84 -5.94 9.03
CA ASP A 41 18.04 -6.61 9.52
C ASP A 41 17.76 -7.65 10.63
N ALA A 42 16.49 -7.93 10.92
CA ALA A 42 16.04 -8.88 11.93
C ALA A 42 15.56 -10.21 11.31
N GLY A 43 15.61 -11.28 12.10
CA GLY A 43 15.12 -12.61 11.72
C GLY A 43 13.59 -12.75 11.65
N SER A 44 12.84 -11.64 11.57
CA SER A 44 11.38 -11.58 11.44
C SER A 44 10.96 -10.26 10.83
N ILE A 45 9.90 -10.24 10.03
CA ILE A 45 9.42 -9.05 9.32
C ILE A 45 7.91 -8.82 9.58
N PRO A 46 7.44 -7.57 9.80
CA PRO A 46 6.04 -7.27 10.16
C PRO A 46 5.10 -7.16 8.93
N THR A 47 5.27 -8.03 7.93
CA THR A 47 4.30 -8.17 6.82
C THR A 47 4.08 -9.64 6.47
N SER A 48 2.92 -9.96 5.87
CA SER A 48 2.62 -11.30 5.37
C SER A 48 1.64 -11.22 4.20
N HIS A 49 2.13 -11.64 3.04
CA HIS A 49 1.43 -11.70 1.76
C HIS A 49 1.71 -13.04 1.06
N PRO A 50 1.34 -14.20 1.65
CA PRO A 50 1.69 -15.51 1.11
C PRO A 50 0.92 -15.85 -0.17
N ASN A 51 -0.18 -15.16 -0.47
CA ASN A 51 -1.05 -15.42 -1.62
C ASN A 51 -1.56 -14.13 -2.32
N TRP A 52 -0.73 -13.08 -2.45
CA TRP A 52 -1.19 -11.81 -3.01
C TRP A 52 -1.54 -11.87 -4.50
N MET A 53 -0.92 -12.73 -5.31
CA MET A 53 -1.22 -12.84 -6.74
C MET A 53 -2.63 -13.39 -7.02
N ARG A 54 -3.36 -13.88 -6.00
CA ARG A 54 -4.71 -14.46 -6.12
C ARG A 54 -5.78 -13.53 -6.70
N TRP A 55 -5.64 -12.21 -6.54
CA TRP A 55 -6.63 -11.22 -7.04
C TRP A 55 -6.28 -10.62 -8.40
N ILE A 56 -5.12 -10.96 -8.96
CA ILE A 56 -4.68 -10.55 -10.30
C ILE A 56 -5.32 -11.47 -11.35
N PRO A 57 -5.87 -10.96 -12.47
CA PRO A 57 -6.39 -11.79 -13.56
C PRO A 57 -5.33 -12.70 -14.22
N ASP A 58 -5.71 -13.93 -14.54
CA ASP A 58 -4.83 -14.93 -15.18
C ASP A 58 -4.19 -14.45 -16.49
N SER A 59 -4.89 -13.60 -17.26
CA SER A 59 -4.43 -13.02 -18.52
C SER A 59 -3.32 -11.97 -18.37
N THR A 60 -2.94 -11.62 -17.14
CA THR A 60 -1.91 -10.60 -16.87
C THR A 60 -0.52 -11.15 -17.22
N SER A 61 0.19 -10.50 -18.13
CA SER A 61 1.60 -10.81 -18.41
C SER A 61 2.47 -10.58 -17.17
N LEU A 62 3.44 -11.45 -16.88
CA LEU A 62 4.39 -11.21 -15.79
C LEU A 62 5.19 -9.90 -15.98
N ALA A 63 5.36 -9.44 -17.22
CA ALA A 63 5.98 -8.14 -17.49
C ALA A 63 5.13 -6.95 -17.00
N ALA A 64 3.83 -7.11 -16.78
CA ALA A 64 2.94 -6.03 -16.31
C ALA A 64 2.88 -5.88 -14.78
N LEU A 65 3.61 -6.74 -14.05
CA LEU A 65 3.59 -6.83 -12.60
C LEU A 65 4.66 -5.94 -11.93
N SER A 66 4.47 -5.74 -10.63
CA SER A 66 5.32 -5.01 -9.70
C SER A 66 5.82 -6.02 -8.68
N LEU A 67 7.03 -6.54 -8.88
CA LEU A 67 7.48 -7.78 -8.26
C LEU A 67 8.62 -7.51 -7.26
N PRO A 68 8.40 -7.75 -5.95
CA PRO A 68 9.48 -7.64 -4.97
C PRO A 68 10.37 -8.88 -5.06
N GLY A 69 11.68 -8.67 -5.15
CA GLY A 69 12.70 -9.70 -5.28
C GLY A 69 13.89 -9.49 -4.34
N THR A 70 14.60 -10.57 -4.03
CA THR A 70 15.80 -10.53 -3.17
C THR A 70 17.06 -10.84 -3.96
N HIS A 71 18.09 -9.99 -3.80
CA HIS A 71 19.42 -10.18 -4.36
C HIS A 71 20.25 -11.11 -3.46
N ASP A 72 20.98 -12.07 -4.06
CA ASP A 72 21.60 -13.21 -3.35
C ASP A 72 20.66 -13.82 -2.29
N THR A 73 19.47 -14.27 -2.71
CA THR A 73 18.33 -14.66 -1.86
C THR A 73 18.67 -15.53 -0.64
N MET A 74 19.67 -16.41 -0.75
CA MET A 74 20.06 -17.36 0.31
C MET A 74 21.20 -16.85 1.22
N ALA A 75 21.76 -15.67 0.98
CA ALA A 75 22.85 -15.11 1.78
C ALA A 75 22.33 -14.47 3.09
N ASN A 76 21.62 -15.28 3.87
CA ASN A 76 21.17 -14.97 5.24
C ASN A 76 22.03 -15.64 6.34
N ASP A 77 22.88 -16.61 5.98
CA ASP A 77 23.98 -17.11 6.81
C ASP A 77 25.14 -17.59 5.91
N THR A 78 26.29 -17.87 6.52
CA THR A 78 27.48 -18.45 5.89
C THR A 78 28.27 -19.24 6.94
N GLU A 79 29.43 -19.80 6.59
CA GLU A 79 30.14 -20.73 7.48
C GLU A 79 30.64 -20.06 8.78
N TRP A 80 30.67 -20.84 9.87
CA TRP A 80 30.95 -20.36 11.23
C TRP A 80 32.32 -19.67 11.41
N TYR A 81 33.28 -19.96 10.53
CA TYR A 81 34.63 -19.41 10.56
C TYR A 81 34.79 -18.11 9.75
N VAL A 82 33.80 -17.74 8.93
CA VAL A 82 33.78 -16.47 8.18
C VAL A 82 33.62 -15.33 9.17
N THR A 83 34.55 -14.38 9.16
CA THR A 83 34.63 -13.32 10.18
C THR A 83 33.44 -12.37 10.11
N ALA A 84 33.20 -11.63 11.20
CA ALA A 84 32.16 -10.59 11.23
C ALA A 84 32.37 -9.47 10.19
N ILE A 85 33.61 -9.27 9.72
CA ILE A 85 33.94 -8.30 8.66
C ILE A 85 33.55 -8.87 7.30
N GLU A 86 33.92 -10.11 6.99
CA GLU A 86 33.56 -10.78 5.73
C GLU A 86 32.05 -11.01 5.62
N ARG A 87 31.39 -11.40 6.73
CA ARG A 87 29.92 -11.50 6.83
C ARG A 87 29.21 -10.20 6.47
N ALA A 88 29.79 -9.04 6.78
CA ALA A 88 29.22 -7.76 6.41
C ALA A 88 29.27 -7.45 4.90
N TRP A 89 30.04 -8.22 4.12
CA TRP A 89 30.08 -8.17 2.65
C TRP A 89 29.29 -9.30 1.99
N VAL A 90 29.32 -10.50 2.59
CA VAL A 90 28.67 -11.71 2.07
C VAL A 90 27.16 -11.70 2.27
N LEU A 91 26.66 -11.18 3.40
CA LEU A 91 25.24 -11.27 3.74
C LEU A 91 24.44 -10.12 3.10
N THR A 92 23.39 -10.49 2.38
CA THR A 92 22.45 -9.58 1.70
C THR A 92 21.03 -9.69 2.25
N GLN A 93 20.72 -10.75 3.00
CA GLN A 93 19.41 -11.02 3.57
C GLN A 93 19.50 -11.32 5.07
N SER A 94 18.38 -11.15 5.78
CA SER A 94 18.22 -11.42 7.22
C SER A 94 17.24 -12.57 7.51
N LEU A 95 16.49 -12.98 6.50
CA LEU A 95 15.44 -13.98 6.56
C LEU A 95 15.81 -15.21 5.74
N GLU A 96 15.44 -16.39 6.23
CA GLU A 96 15.40 -17.60 5.41
C GLU A 96 14.36 -17.47 4.27
N LEU A 97 14.49 -18.29 3.23
CA LEU A 97 13.65 -18.25 2.04
C LEU A 97 12.14 -18.36 2.32
N ARG A 98 11.71 -19.16 3.31
CA ARG A 98 10.27 -19.33 3.56
C ARG A 98 9.62 -18.04 4.11
N PRO A 99 10.15 -17.39 5.17
CA PRO A 99 9.71 -16.06 5.57
C PRO A 99 9.78 -15.00 4.46
N GLN A 100 10.77 -15.02 3.56
CA GLN A 100 10.79 -14.11 2.40
C GLN A 100 9.55 -14.31 1.50
N LEU A 101 9.24 -15.56 1.15
CA LEU A 101 8.09 -15.90 0.30
C LEU A 101 6.75 -15.58 1.00
N ASP A 102 6.61 -15.89 2.29
CA ASP A 102 5.40 -15.60 3.07
C ASP A 102 5.22 -14.08 3.34
N ALA A 103 6.31 -13.29 3.37
CA ALA A 103 6.27 -11.83 3.42
C ALA A 103 5.81 -11.20 2.09
N GLY A 104 5.99 -11.90 0.96
CA GLY A 104 5.48 -11.48 -0.35
C GLY A 104 6.51 -11.45 -1.48
N ILE A 105 7.78 -11.81 -1.22
CA ILE A 105 8.83 -11.91 -2.25
C ILE A 105 8.41 -12.92 -3.34
N ARG A 106 8.62 -12.58 -4.62
CA ARG A 106 8.27 -13.43 -5.77
C ARG A 106 9.40 -13.58 -6.80
N VAL A 107 10.54 -12.91 -6.64
CA VAL A 107 11.72 -13.11 -7.49
C VAL A 107 12.95 -13.43 -6.65
N LEU A 108 13.64 -14.51 -7.00
CA LEU A 108 14.79 -15.05 -6.26
C LEU A 108 16.05 -14.99 -7.13
N ASP A 109 17.17 -14.52 -6.57
CA ASP A 109 18.51 -14.55 -7.16
C ASP A 109 19.28 -15.74 -6.58
N ILE A 110 19.27 -16.87 -7.29
CA ILE A 110 19.84 -18.14 -6.83
C ILE A 110 21.17 -18.39 -7.55
N ARG A 111 22.25 -18.21 -6.81
CA ARG A 111 23.62 -18.23 -7.34
C ARG A 111 24.34 -19.52 -6.97
N ALA A 112 24.50 -20.39 -7.95
CA ALA A 112 24.97 -21.75 -7.76
C ALA A 112 26.46 -21.90 -8.12
N ARG A 113 27.22 -22.51 -7.22
CA ARG A 113 28.52 -23.12 -7.52
C ARG A 113 28.28 -24.59 -7.87
N HIS A 114 28.97 -25.09 -8.90
CA HIS A 114 28.80 -26.45 -9.40
C HIS A 114 29.88 -27.36 -8.81
N ILE A 115 29.50 -28.21 -7.85
CA ILE A 115 30.41 -29.11 -7.12
C ILE A 115 29.86 -30.53 -7.20
N GLY A 116 30.65 -31.50 -7.65
CA GLY A 116 30.28 -32.92 -7.61
C GLY A 116 28.95 -33.25 -8.32
N ASP A 117 28.67 -32.58 -9.45
CA ASP A 117 27.41 -32.65 -10.19
C ASP A 117 26.14 -32.26 -9.37
N ARG A 118 26.34 -31.39 -8.37
CA ARG A 118 25.33 -30.72 -7.54
C ARG A 118 25.54 -29.21 -7.51
N PHE A 119 24.51 -28.49 -7.10
CA PHE A 119 24.53 -27.04 -6.95
C PHE A 119 24.48 -26.64 -5.48
N THR A 120 25.62 -26.21 -4.94
CA THR A 120 25.70 -25.49 -3.66
C THR A 120 25.41 -24.01 -3.93
N ILE A 121 24.73 -23.31 -3.02
CA ILE A 121 24.44 -21.88 -3.18
C ILE A 121 25.56 -21.06 -2.53
N HIS A 122 26.01 -20.02 -3.24
CA HIS A 122 27.22 -19.25 -2.91
C HIS A 122 27.02 -17.76 -3.15
N HIS A 123 27.85 -16.95 -2.50
CA HIS A 123 28.16 -15.58 -2.87
C HIS A 123 29.69 -15.52 -3.08
N ASP A 124 30.14 -15.32 -4.31
CA ASP A 124 31.53 -15.56 -4.73
C ASP A 124 32.05 -16.94 -4.23
N ALA A 125 33.20 -17.00 -3.56
CA ALA A 125 33.75 -18.22 -2.98
C ALA A 125 32.96 -18.74 -1.76
N TYR A 126 32.19 -17.90 -1.06
CA TYR A 126 31.58 -18.23 0.23
C TYR A 126 30.32 -19.09 0.07
N TYR A 127 30.27 -20.22 0.77
CA TYR A 127 29.06 -21.04 0.87
C TYR A 127 28.04 -20.35 1.79
N VAL A 128 26.79 -20.22 1.34
CA VAL A 128 25.69 -19.57 2.11
C VAL A 128 24.71 -20.59 2.69
N MET A 129 25.25 -21.68 3.23
CA MET A 129 24.55 -22.70 4.04
C MET A 129 23.38 -23.44 3.36
N ALA A 130 23.16 -23.26 2.05
CA ALA A 130 22.04 -23.84 1.30
C ALA A 130 22.46 -24.51 -0.01
N ASN A 131 21.68 -25.48 -0.47
CA ASN A 131 21.82 -26.16 -1.77
C ASN A 131 20.59 -25.91 -2.65
N PHE A 132 20.71 -26.18 -3.94
CA PHE A 132 19.59 -25.98 -4.87
C PHE A 132 18.40 -26.92 -4.58
N ASP A 133 18.65 -28.10 -4.01
CA ASP A 133 17.61 -29.00 -3.48
C ASP A 133 16.79 -28.33 -2.36
N ASP A 134 17.43 -27.58 -1.46
CA ASP A 134 16.77 -26.89 -0.34
C ASP A 134 15.91 -25.72 -0.84
N VAL A 135 16.43 -24.96 -1.81
CA VAL A 135 15.74 -23.86 -2.49
C VAL A 135 14.50 -24.37 -3.24
N LEU A 136 14.66 -25.42 -4.06
CA LEU A 136 13.55 -26.03 -4.79
C LEU A 136 12.50 -26.62 -3.85
N GLY A 137 12.92 -27.36 -2.82
CA GLY A 137 11.99 -27.93 -1.83
C GLY A 137 11.15 -26.86 -1.13
N THR A 138 11.79 -25.77 -0.70
CA THR A 138 11.12 -24.64 -0.02
C THR A 138 10.15 -23.90 -0.96
N ALA A 139 10.60 -23.54 -2.16
CA ALA A 139 9.77 -22.83 -3.14
C ALA A 139 8.59 -23.68 -3.62
N ILE A 140 8.79 -24.99 -3.80
CA ILE A 140 7.72 -25.93 -4.18
C ILE A 140 6.72 -26.13 -3.05
N GLN A 141 7.16 -26.23 -1.79
CA GLN A 141 6.22 -26.30 -0.66
C GLN A 141 5.40 -25.01 -0.54
N PHE A 142 6.03 -23.84 -0.70
CA PHE A 142 5.30 -22.56 -0.75
C PHE A 142 4.26 -22.50 -1.88
N LEU A 143 4.60 -22.96 -3.09
CA LEU A 143 3.67 -23.03 -4.23
C LEU A 143 2.58 -24.10 -4.08
N ARG A 144 2.78 -25.11 -3.23
CA ARG A 144 1.75 -26.10 -2.86
C ARG A 144 0.78 -25.54 -1.82
N ASP A 145 1.28 -24.74 -0.88
CA ASP A 145 0.47 -24.05 0.13
C ASP A 145 -0.33 -22.89 -0.51
N ASN A 146 0.27 -22.19 -1.48
CA ASN A 146 -0.27 -21.02 -2.16
C ASN A 146 -0.31 -21.23 -3.69
N PRO A 147 -1.20 -22.10 -4.21
CA PRO A 147 -1.24 -22.47 -5.63
C PRO A 147 -1.69 -21.34 -6.58
N THR A 148 -2.04 -20.16 -6.04
CA THR A 148 -2.33 -18.95 -6.82
C THR A 148 -1.07 -18.20 -7.26
N GLU A 149 0.07 -18.45 -6.64
CA GLU A 149 1.30 -17.68 -6.85
C GLU A 149 2.20 -18.29 -7.93
N THR A 150 3.19 -17.53 -8.38
CA THR A 150 4.34 -18.03 -9.13
C THR A 150 5.63 -17.48 -8.53
N VAL A 151 6.74 -18.18 -8.67
CA VAL A 151 8.07 -17.72 -8.23
C VAL A 151 8.95 -17.58 -9.46
N LEU A 152 9.52 -16.40 -9.69
CA LEU A 152 10.59 -16.23 -10.67
C LEU A 152 11.91 -16.55 -9.99
N MET A 153 12.76 -17.34 -10.64
CA MET A 153 14.03 -17.81 -10.08
C MET A 153 15.14 -17.58 -11.10
N ARG A 154 15.96 -16.56 -10.89
CA ARG A 154 17.24 -16.43 -11.59
C ARG A 154 18.14 -17.55 -11.10
N VAL A 155 18.69 -18.31 -12.04
CA VAL A 155 19.72 -19.31 -11.78
C VAL A 155 20.99 -18.83 -12.44
N LYS A 156 21.96 -18.38 -11.65
CA LYS A 156 23.27 -17.91 -12.10
C LYS A 156 24.36 -18.89 -11.70
N LYS A 157 25.36 -19.08 -12.56
CA LYS A 157 26.62 -19.73 -12.17
C LYS A 157 27.50 -18.71 -11.44
N GLU A 158 27.88 -19.02 -10.19
CA GLU A 158 28.57 -18.06 -9.31
C GLU A 158 30.09 -18.15 -9.38
N TYR A 159 30.64 -19.34 -9.15
CA TYR A 159 32.06 -19.54 -8.92
C TYR A 159 32.60 -20.75 -9.70
N ASN A 160 33.92 -20.97 -9.60
CA ASN A 160 34.63 -22.07 -10.26
C ASN A 160 34.04 -23.44 -9.91
N GLU A 161 33.83 -24.27 -10.93
CA GLU A 161 33.31 -25.64 -10.78
C GLU A 161 34.36 -26.55 -10.15
N GLU A 162 33.93 -27.59 -9.43
CA GLU A 162 34.82 -28.52 -8.73
C GLU A 162 34.32 -29.97 -8.84
N SER A 163 35.17 -30.88 -9.30
CA SER A 163 34.90 -32.32 -9.38
C SER A 163 33.61 -32.70 -10.16
N THR A 164 33.28 -31.95 -11.21
CA THR A 164 32.10 -32.18 -12.06
C THR A 164 32.39 -33.15 -13.21
N THR A 165 31.39 -33.96 -13.60
CA THR A 165 31.48 -34.90 -14.73
C THR A 165 30.53 -34.54 -15.88
N ARG A 166 29.55 -33.66 -15.63
CA ARG A 166 28.66 -33.06 -16.64
C ARG A 166 28.75 -31.53 -16.59
N SER A 167 28.16 -30.84 -17.57
CA SER A 167 28.11 -29.38 -17.57
C SER A 167 27.08 -28.83 -16.58
N PHE A 168 27.21 -27.57 -16.18
CA PHE A 168 26.19 -26.84 -15.40
C PHE A 168 24.78 -27.02 -15.97
N ALA A 169 24.61 -26.79 -17.28
CA ALA A 169 23.33 -26.96 -17.97
C ALA A 169 22.78 -28.40 -17.91
N ALA A 170 23.65 -29.42 -17.99
CA ALA A 170 23.25 -30.83 -17.85
C ALA A 170 22.88 -31.19 -16.39
N THR A 171 23.51 -30.56 -15.39
CA THR A 171 23.07 -30.65 -13.99
C THR A 171 21.72 -29.98 -13.78
N PHE A 172 21.51 -28.79 -14.34
CA PHE A 172 20.22 -28.10 -14.27
C PHE A 172 19.09 -28.89 -14.94
N GLU A 173 19.30 -29.44 -16.15
CA GLU A 173 18.28 -30.28 -16.79
C GLU A 173 18.05 -31.59 -16.06
N TRP A 174 19.06 -32.15 -15.38
CA TRP A 174 18.85 -33.29 -14.47
C TRP A 174 17.95 -32.91 -13.29
N TYR A 175 18.18 -31.74 -12.65
CA TYR A 175 17.27 -31.19 -11.64
C TYR A 175 15.84 -31.02 -12.19
N ARG A 176 15.70 -30.38 -13.36
CA ARG A 176 14.39 -30.11 -14.01
C ARG A 176 13.64 -31.38 -14.42
N ASN A 177 14.33 -32.53 -14.55
CA ASN A 177 13.75 -33.84 -14.85
C ASN A 177 13.48 -34.72 -13.63
N GLN A 178 13.86 -34.33 -12.41
CA GLN A 178 13.48 -35.07 -11.21
C GLN A 178 11.95 -35.04 -11.02
N ALA A 179 11.35 -36.19 -10.67
CA ALA A 179 9.90 -36.29 -10.50
C ALA A 179 9.33 -35.39 -9.39
N ALA A 180 10.15 -35.01 -8.40
CA ALA A 180 9.79 -34.06 -7.34
C ALA A 180 9.66 -32.60 -7.84
N TYR A 181 10.38 -32.23 -8.91
CA TYR A 181 10.56 -30.85 -9.35
C TYR A 181 9.94 -30.57 -10.73
N SER A 182 9.92 -31.56 -11.62
CA SER A 182 9.40 -31.44 -13.00
C SER A 182 7.93 -30.99 -13.16
N PRO A 183 6.98 -31.24 -12.22
CA PRO A 183 5.64 -30.66 -12.31
C PRO A 183 5.60 -29.16 -12.02
N TYR A 184 6.59 -28.65 -11.29
CA TYR A 184 6.62 -27.30 -10.73
C TYR A 184 7.53 -26.34 -11.49
N ILE A 185 8.52 -26.82 -12.25
CA ILE A 185 9.38 -25.94 -13.05
C ILE A 185 8.77 -25.73 -14.44
N TRP A 186 8.44 -24.48 -14.77
CA TRP A 186 7.94 -24.10 -16.09
C TRP A 186 9.02 -24.28 -17.17
N ARG A 187 8.60 -24.62 -18.40
CA ARG A 187 9.51 -25.01 -19.50
C ARG A 187 9.42 -24.14 -20.76
N GLY A 188 8.69 -23.01 -20.71
CA GLY A 188 8.70 -22.02 -21.79
C GLY A 188 9.90 -21.08 -21.72
N THR A 189 10.07 -20.24 -22.75
CA THR A 189 11.24 -19.37 -22.92
C THR A 189 10.90 -17.90 -23.20
N THR A 190 9.61 -17.56 -23.24
CA THR A 190 9.06 -16.21 -23.39
C THR A 190 8.57 -15.66 -22.06
N VAL A 191 8.23 -14.37 -21.96
CA VAL A 191 7.45 -13.88 -20.81
C VAL A 191 6.03 -14.47 -20.88
N PRO A 192 5.54 -15.21 -19.87
CA PRO A 192 4.21 -15.80 -19.86
C PRO A 192 3.16 -14.88 -19.21
N THR A 193 1.89 -15.26 -19.34
CA THR A 193 0.81 -14.79 -18.48
C THR A 193 0.82 -15.52 -17.14
N LEU A 194 0.32 -14.86 -16.09
CA LEU A 194 0.26 -15.38 -14.73
C LEU A 194 -0.47 -16.73 -14.66
N GLY A 195 -1.58 -16.89 -15.39
CA GLY A 195 -2.36 -18.12 -15.47
C GLY A 195 -1.59 -19.34 -16.01
N GLU A 196 -0.60 -19.13 -16.88
CA GLU A 196 0.25 -20.22 -17.39
C GLU A 196 1.23 -20.75 -16.33
N VAL A 197 1.50 -19.97 -15.28
CA VAL A 197 2.61 -20.20 -14.33
C VAL A 197 2.19 -20.23 -12.86
N ARG A 198 0.90 -20.08 -12.53
CA ARG A 198 0.41 -20.35 -11.17
C ARG A 198 0.80 -21.76 -10.71
N GLY A 199 1.24 -21.86 -9.46
CA GLY A 199 1.80 -23.09 -8.88
C GLY A 199 3.17 -23.49 -9.43
N LYS A 200 3.88 -22.62 -10.17
CA LYS A 200 5.15 -22.96 -10.84
C LYS A 200 6.27 -21.96 -10.58
N ILE A 201 7.49 -22.46 -10.74
CA ILE A 201 8.74 -21.70 -10.79
C ILE A 201 9.04 -21.34 -12.26
N VAL A 202 9.22 -20.06 -12.55
CA VAL A 202 9.66 -19.52 -13.84
C VAL A 202 11.15 -19.23 -13.76
N ILE A 203 11.95 -19.94 -14.56
CA ILE A 203 13.40 -19.75 -14.58
C ILE A 203 13.75 -18.47 -15.33
N LEU A 204 14.63 -17.64 -14.75
CA LEU A 204 15.38 -16.61 -15.46
C LEU A 204 16.79 -17.19 -15.70
N ASP A 205 17.11 -17.40 -16.97
CA ASP A 205 18.19 -18.28 -17.43
C ASP A 205 19.48 -17.46 -17.59
N ASP A 206 20.35 -17.49 -16.58
CA ASP A 206 21.62 -16.75 -16.47
C ASP A 206 22.83 -17.70 -16.47
N PHE A 207 22.80 -18.68 -17.38
CA PHE A 207 23.93 -19.57 -17.67
C PHE A 207 23.93 -20.03 -19.14
N ALA A 208 25.11 -20.42 -19.64
CA ALA A 208 25.26 -20.94 -20.99
C ALA A 208 24.96 -22.45 -21.08
N GLY A 209 24.38 -22.89 -22.21
CA GLY A 209 24.25 -24.31 -22.56
C GLY A 209 22.84 -24.83 -22.82
N GLY A 210 21.86 -23.96 -23.04
CA GLY A 210 20.52 -24.36 -23.49
C GLY A 210 19.53 -23.21 -23.49
N ALA A 211 18.25 -23.54 -23.33
CA ALA A 211 17.16 -22.59 -23.09
C ALA A 211 16.20 -23.23 -22.08
N TYR A 212 16.33 -22.84 -20.82
CA TYR A 212 15.69 -23.45 -19.66
C TYR A 212 14.59 -22.59 -19.05
N GLY A 213 14.56 -21.31 -19.41
CA GLY A 213 13.55 -20.33 -19.02
C GLY A 213 13.62 -19.06 -19.87
N ILE A 214 13.23 -17.92 -19.29
CA ILE A 214 13.37 -16.61 -19.92
C ILE A 214 14.85 -16.22 -19.90
N SER A 215 15.48 -16.05 -21.06
CA SER A 215 16.90 -15.67 -21.16
C SER A 215 17.20 -14.38 -20.39
N TRP A 216 18.14 -14.43 -19.44
CA TRP A 216 18.52 -13.28 -18.62
C TRP A 216 19.00 -12.10 -19.48
N ASP A 217 19.77 -12.37 -20.53
CA ASP A 217 20.25 -11.35 -21.47
C ASP A 217 19.12 -10.58 -22.15
N SER A 218 17.97 -11.22 -22.40
CA SER A 218 16.81 -10.58 -23.05
C SER A 218 16.07 -9.56 -22.17
N LEU A 219 16.33 -9.54 -20.86
CA LEU A 219 15.68 -8.65 -19.91
C LEU A 219 16.27 -7.23 -19.94
N ASN A 220 15.44 -6.21 -19.74
CA ASN A 220 15.91 -4.83 -19.55
C ASN A 220 16.35 -4.66 -18.08
N LYS A 221 17.63 -4.32 -17.85
CA LYS A 221 18.28 -4.42 -16.53
C LYS A 221 19.03 -3.15 -16.13
N GLN A 222 18.91 -2.76 -14.86
CA GLN A 222 19.87 -1.89 -14.16
C GLN A 222 20.56 -2.72 -13.08
N ASP A 223 21.87 -2.93 -13.23
CA ASP A 223 22.70 -3.74 -12.32
C ASP A 223 24.06 -3.06 -12.07
N ALA A 224 24.02 -1.81 -11.61
CA ALA A 224 25.19 -1.07 -11.15
C ALA A 224 25.57 -1.51 -9.73
N TRP A 225 25.97 -2.76 -9.57
CA TRP A 225 26.25 -3.38 -8.26
C TRP A 225 27.50 -2.85 -7.56
N THR A 226 28.38 -2.10 -8.24
CA THR A 226 29.58 -1.49 -7.63
C THR A 226 29.39 -0.05 -7.14
N GLU A 227 28.26 0.59 -7.45
CA GLU A 227 27.99 1.97 -7.03
C GLU A 227 27.48 2.00 -5.59
N THR A 228 28.39 2.31 -4.66
CA THR A 228 28.13 2.34 -3.21
C THR A 228 27.78 3.74 -2.69
N ASN A 229 27.84 4.78 -3.52
CA ASN A 229 27.24 6.06 -3.20
C ASN A 229 25.71 5.94 -3.33
N THR A 230 25.00 5.97 -2.20
CA THR A 230 23.53 5.80 -2.15
C THR A 230 22.79 6.76 -3.07
N THR A 231 23.17 8.03 -3.12
CA THR A 231 22.56 9.04 -4.01
C THR A 231 22.76 8.71 -5.49
N ASN A 232 23.95 8.26 -5.90
CA ASN A 232 24.19 7.85 -7.29
C ASN A 232 23.41 6.57 -7.63
N LYS A 233 23.50 5.55 -6.76
CA LYS A 233 22.78 4.28 -6.91
C LYS A 233 21.28 4.49 -7.01
N TRP A 234 20.72 5.31 -6.14
CA TRP A 234 19.32 5.71 -6.19
C TRP A 234 18.96 6.44 -7.48
N ASN A 235 19.77 7.36 -7.98
CA ASN A 235 19.50 8.01 -9.26
C ASN A 235 19.48 7.01 -10.44
N LEU A 236 20.31 5.95 -10.41
CA LEU A 236 20.26 4.87 -11.41
C LEU A 236 18.99 4.01 -11.26
N VAL A 237 18.61 3.63 -10.03
CA VAL A 237 17.36 2.92 -9.73
C VAL A 237 16.14 3.72 -10.19
N ARG A 238 16.08 5.01 -9.86
CA ARG A 238 15.01 5.94 -10.24
C ARG A 238 14.91 6.11 -11.76
N THR A 239 16.04 6.30 -12.45
CA THR A 239 16.06 6.40 -13.92
C THR A 239 15.53 5.12 -14.57
N HIS A 240 15.81 3.95 -13.98
CA HIS A 240 15.31 2.67 -14.48
C HIS A 240 13.82 2.44 -14.14
N LEU A 241 13.33 2.93 -13.00
CA LEU A 241 11.90 3.00 -12.68
C LEU A 241 11.15 3.89 -13.69
N GLU A 242 11.68 5.07 -14.02
CA GLU A 242 11.13 5.98 -15.03
C GLU A 242 11.09 5.34 -16.43
N ALA A 243 12.14 4.61 -16.81
CA ALA A 243 12.21 3.82 -18.04
C ALA A 243 11.30 2.57 -18.05
N THR A 244 10.97 2.02 -16.87
CA THR A 244 10.02 0.91 -16.71
C THR A 244 8.57 1.42 -16.81
N ASN A 245 8.27 2.59 -16.25
CA ASN A 245 6.95 3.21 -16.28
C ASN A 245 6.56 3.70 -17.69
N SER A 246 7.51 4.28 -18.42
CA SER A 246 7.36 4.66 -19.84
C SER A 246 7.62 3.51 -20.83
N GLY A 247 7.98 2.34 -20.31
CA GLY A 247 8.47 1.20 -21.07
C GLY A 247 7.41 0.30 -21.69
N SER A 248 7.87 -0.71 -22.44
CA SER A 248 7.00 -1.72 -23.07
C SER A 248 6.24 -2.52 -22.00
N PRO A 249 4.92 -2.78 -22.18
CA PRO A 249 4.15 -3.65 -21.28
C PRO A 249 4.55 -5.13 -21.40
N ASN A 250 5.21 -5.51 -22.50
CA ASN A 250 5.61 -6.89 -22.81
C ASN A 250 7.08 -7.18 -22.42
N THR A 251 7.86 -6.16 -22.06
CA THR A 251 9.24 -6.32 -21.60
C THR A 251 9.26 -6.44 -20.08
N LEU A 252 9.92 -7.49 -19.57
CA LEU A 252 10.20 -7.62 -18.15
C LEU A 252 11.44 -6.77 -17.81
N TYR A 253 11.26 -5.83 -16.88
CA TYR A 253 12.30 -4.94 -16.37
C TYR A 253 12.79 -5.47 -15.01
N VAL A 254 14.10 -5.41 -14.76
CA VAL A 254 14.73 -5.81 -13.49
C VAL A 254 15.69 -4.72 -13.00
N ASN A 255 15.52 -4.28 -11.76
CA ASN A 255 16.19 -3.11 -11.22
C ASN A 255 16.83 -3.46 -9.87
N PHE A 256 18.16 -3.53 -9.82
CA PHE A 256 18.89 -3.88 -8.60
C PHE A 256 19.13 -2.63 -7.74
N LEU A 257 18.49 -2.61 -6.56
CA LEU A 257 18.76 -1.63 -5.50
C LEU A 257 20.05 -1.98 -4.75
N SER A 258 20.38 -3.27 -4.68
CA SER A 258 21.61 -3.81 -4.10
C SER A 258 22.89 -3.26 -4.76
N ALA A 259 23.91 -2.99 -3.94
CA ALA A 259 25.27 -2.72 -4.39
C ALA A 259 26.28 -2.94 -3.24
N SER A 260 27.51 -3.29 -3.60
CA SER A 260 28.62 -3.46 -2.68
C SER A 260 29.97 -3.16 -3.35
N GLY A 261 30.93 -2.74 -2.54
CA GLY A 261 32.29 -2.37 -2.95
C GLY A 261 32.95 -1.55 -1.84
N ALA A 262 34.22 -1.20 -1.98
CA ALA A 262 35.02 -0.64 -0.88
C ALA A 262 34.47 0.64 -0.19
N GLY A 263 33.46 1.31 -0.77
CA GLY A 263 32.76 2.45 -0.17
C GLY A 263 31.56 2.13 0.73
N GLY A 264 31.00 0.91 0.68
CA GLY A 264 29.80 0.57 1.46
C GLY A 264 29.33 -0.88 1.31
N THR A 265 28.94 -1.50 2.44
CA THR A 265 28.42 -2.88 2.51
C THR A 265 27.00 -2.99 1.95
N PRO A 266 26.52 -4.20 1.53
CA PRO A 266 25.15 -4.43 1.08
C PRO A 266 24.11 -3.79 2.01
N LYS A 267 24.15 -4.11 3.31
CA LYS A 267 23.27 -3.52 4.33
C LYS A 267 23.37 -1.99 4.42
N GLY A 268 24.59 -1.45 4.30
CA GLY A 268 24.84 -0.01 4.40
C GLY A 268 24.28 0.78 3.21
N VAL A 269 24.40 0.25 2.00
CA VAL A 269 23.84 0.86 0.79
C VAL A 269 22.31 0.68 0.77
N ALA A 270 21.83 -0.52 1.08
CA ALA A 270 20.40 -0.85 1.15
C ALA A 270 19.66 0.08 2.12
N GLY A 271 20.25 0.44 3.26
CA GLY A 271 19.65 1.36 4.22
C GLY A 271 19.16 2.66 3.58
N GLY A 272 19.99 3.31 2.76
CA GLY A 272 19.59 4.55 2.05
C GLY A 272 18.80 4.30 0.77
N VAL A 273 19.16 3.30 -0.03
CA VAL A 273 18.52 3.07 -1.34
C VAL A 273 17.10 2.50 -1.20
N ASN A 274 16.85 1.63 -0.22
CA ASN A 274 15.52 1.10 0.07
C ASN A 274 14.60 2.19 0.65
N GLU A 275 15.13 3.08 1.50
CA GLU A 275 14.41 4.25 2.05
C GLU A 275 13.96 5.17 0.90
N GLN A 276 14.90 5.59 0.05
CA GLN A 276 14.62 6.44 -1.12
C GLN A 276 13.65 5.78 -2.12
N ALA A 277 13.73 4.46 -2.30
CA ALA A 277 12.76 3.72 -3.10
C ALA A 277 11.34 3.74 -2.49
N LEU A 278 11.20 3.53 -1.18
CA LEU A 278 9.91 3.59 -0.49
C LEU A 278 9.26 4.98 -0.67
N HIS A 279 9.99 6.07 -0.40
CA HIS A 279 9.50 7.45 -0.63
C HIS A 279 8.98 7.65 -2.06
N TYR A 280 9.75 7.19 -3.06
CA TYR A 280 9.40 7.40 -4.47
C TYR A 280 8.18 6.58 -4.91
N LEU A 281 7.99 5.38 -4.34
CA LEU A 281 6.79 4.58 -4.58
C LEU A 281 5.54 5.18 -3.90
N VAL A 282 5.64 5.72 -2.68
CA VAL A 282 4.46 6.36 -2.04
C VAL A 282 4.02 7.65 -2.72
N GLY A 283 4.96 8.41 -3.29
CA GLY A 283 4.67 9.62 -4.06
C GLY A 283 3.91 9.41 -5.38
N GLY A 284 3.57 8.16 -5.76
CA GLY A 284 2.79 7.85 -6.96
C GLY A 284 3.54 8.05 -8.28
N ASN A 285 4.88 8.00 -8.26
CA ASN A 285 5.71 8.38 -9.41
C ASN A 285 5.72 7.35 -10.56
N VAL A 286 5.33 6.09 -10.31
CA VAL A 286 5.39 4.99 -11.30
C VAL A 286 4.20 4.07 -11.21
N VAL A 287 3.57 3.71 -12.33
CA VAL A 287 2.41 2.79 -12.35
C VAL A 287 2.84 1.33 -12.14
N ARG A 288 4.05 0.97 -12.61
CA ARG A 288 4.62 -0.37 -12.55
C ARG A 288 6.10 -0.29 -12.20
N THR A 289 6.56 -1.07 -11.23
CA THR A 289 7.98 -1.11 -10.83
C THR A 289 8.83 -2.06 -11.67
N GLY A 290 8.21 -3.05 -12.31
CA GLY A 290 8.92 -4.24 -12.77
C GLY A 290 9.42 -5.06 -11.58
N VAL A 291 10.49 -5.82 -11.75
CA VAL A 291 11.17 -6.50 -10.65
C VAL A 291 12.11 -5.53 -9.94
N LEU A 292 11.92 -5.33 -8.63
CA LEU A 292 12.92 -4.66 -7.78
C LEU A 292 13.70 -5.72 -7.00
N MET A 293 15.00 -5.82 -7.24
CA MET A 293 15.91 -6.77 -6.58
C MET A 293 16.63 -6.06 -5.43
N MET A 294 16.42 -6.55 -4.20
CA MET A 294 16.72 -5.81 -2.98
C MET A 294 17.61 -6.61 -2.02
N ASP A 295 18.50 -5.92 -1.33
CA ASP A 295 19.15 -6.41 -0.11
C ASP A 295 18.30 -6.00 1.09
N PHE A 296 18.14 -6.90 2.08
CA PHE A 296 17.46 -6.67 3.35
C PHE A 296 16.12 -5.89 3.25
N PRO A 297 15.18 -6.22 2.34
CA PRO A 297 13.98 -5.40 2.14
C PRO A 297 13.07 -5.38 3.38
N GLY A 298 12.71 -4.18 3.83
CA GLY A 298 11.76 -3.97 4.92
C GLY A 298 10.29 -4.09 4.49
N ALA A 299 9.40 -4.18 5.48
CA ALA A 299 7.98 -4.48 5.26
C ALA A 299 7.27 -3.44 4.37
N GLY A 300 7.44 -2.15 4.66
CA GLY A 300 6.83 -1.06 3.89
C GLY A 300 7.28 -1.01 2.42
N LEU A 301 8.53 -1.37 2.11
CA LEU A 301 9.01 -1.43 0.74
C LEU A 301 8.42 -2.62 -0.03
N ILE A 302 8.37 -3.81 0.57
CA ILE A 302 7.70 -4.99 -0.03
C ILE A 302 6.23 -4.67 -0.31
N ASP A 303 5.54 -4.12 0.69
CA ASP A 303 4.12 -3.81 0.63
C ASP A 303 3.81 -2.68 -0.36
N ALA A 304 4.69 -1.66 -0.49
CA ALA A 304 4.59 -0.62 -1.50
C ALA A 304 4.70 -1.18 -2.93
N ILE A 305 5.58 -2.16 -3.16
CA ILE A 305 5.72 -2.83 -4.46
C ILE A 305 4.47 -3.67 -4.78
N ILE A 306 3.97 -4.46 -3.82
CA ILE A 306 2.75 -5.28 -3.98
C ILE A 306 1.52 -4.38 -4.23
N ALA A 307 1.42 -3.26 -3.52
CA ALA A 307 0.32 -2.31 -3.70
C ALA A 307 0.25 -1.74 -5.13
N HIS A 308 1.39 -1.55 -5.81
CA HIS A 308 1.40 -1.08 -7.21
C HIS A 308 0.70 -2.01 -8.20
N ASP A 309 0.44 -3.27 -7.83
CA ASP A 309 -0.37 -4.19 -8.62
C ASP A 309 -1.87 -4.19 -8.25
N PHE A 310 -2.31 -3.51 -7.17
CA PHE A 310 -3.74 -3.41 -6.81
C PHE A 310 -4.61 -2.87 -7.96
N ARG A 311 -4.05 -2.03 -8.84
CA ARG A 311 -4.66 -1.55 -10.11
C ARG A 311 -5.10 -2.66 -11.08
N LEU A 312 -4.55 -3.87 -10.94
CA LEU A 312 -4.88 -5.05 -11.75
C LEU A 312 -6.07 -5.83 -11.19
N ALA A 313 -6.43 -5.62 -9.92
CA ALA A 313 -7.51 -6.35 -9.28
C ALA A 313 -8.86 -6.02 -9.93
N ALA A 314 -9.70 -7.04 -10.11
CA ALA A 314 -11.01 -6.88 -10.73
C ALA A 314 -11.96 -5.94 -9.96
N SER A 315 -11.69 -5.70 -8.67
CA SER A 315 -12.29 -4.63 -7.89
C SER A 315 -11.42 -4.28 -6.67
N ALA A 316 -11.61 -3.09 -6.09
CA ALA A 316 -11.00 -2.75 -4.80
C ALA A 316 -11.41 -3.71 -3.66
N GLY A 317 -12.56 -4.40 -3.76
CA GLY A 317 -13.01 -5.36 -2.75
C GLY A 317 -12.12 -6.62 -2.65
N THR A 318 -11.49 -7.07 -3.75
CA THR A 318 -10.71 -8.31 -3.77
C THR A 318 -9.33 -8.20 -3.11
N VAL A 319 -8.82 -6.98 -2.93
CA VAL A 319 -7.52 -6.72 -2.27
C VAL A 319 -7.65 -6.48 -0.75
N GLY A 320 -8.85 -6.51 -0.17
CA GLY A 320 -9.16 -5.87 1.11
C GLY A 320 -8.21 -6.14 2.29
N ASN A 321 -7.82 -7.40 2.51
CA ASN A 321 -6.87 -7.73 3.58
C ASN A 321 -5.43 -7.29 3.24
N ASP A 322 -4.99 -7.46 1.99
CA ASP A 322 -3.66 -7.02 1.56
C ASP A 322 -3.54 -5.49 1.59
N PHE A 323 -4.59 -4.77 1.19
CA PHE A 323 -4.68 -3.31 1.36
C PHE A 323 -4.60 -2.92 2.84
N GLY A 324 -5.23 -3.70 3.74
CA GLY A 324 -5.17 -3.47 5.18
C GLY A 324 -3.75 -3.54 5.75
N THR A 325 -2.99 -4.58 5.37
CA THR A 325 -1.56 -4.73 5.72
C THR A 325 -0.72 -3.65 5.04
N ALA A 326 -0.83 -3.53 3.72
CA ALA A 326 0.02 -2.65 2.94
C ALA A 326 -0.19 -1.17 3.30
N PHE A 327 -1.42 -0.68 3.42
CA PHE A 327 -1.65 0.70 3.87
C PHE A 327 -1.09 0.95 5.28
N ASN A 328 -1.11 -0.05 6.17
CA ASN A 328 -0.48 0.08 7.48
C ASN A 328 1.03 0.30 7.35
N ASN A 329 1.72 -0.63 6.69
CA ASN A 329 3.17 -0.66 6.56
C ASN A 329 3.73 0.42 5.61
N VAL A 330 2.91 0.92 4.69
CA VAL A 330 3.22 2.04 3.80
C VAL A 330 2.90 3.39 4.44
N SER A 331 1.93 3.49 5.36
CA SER A 331 1.64 4.77 6.05
C SER A 331 2.81 5.31 6.88
N TYR A 332 3.68 4.39 7.28
CA TYR A 332 4.97 4.59 7.88
C TYR A 332 6.04 5.20 6.96
N GLY A 333 5.84 5.12 5.64
CA GLY A 333 6.68 5.71 4.60
C GLY A 333 6.17 7.08 4.13
N PHE A 334 4.99 7.52 4.57
CA PHE A 334 4.56 8.90 4.38
C PHE A 334 5.40 9.82 5.27
N HIS A 335 5.90 10.90 4.70
CA HIS A 335 6.82 11.84 5.32
C HIS A 335 6.33 13.29 5.19
N SER A 336 7.13 14.19 5.76
CA SER A 336 6.87 15.62 5.82
C SER A 336 8.12 16.36 6.25
N ASP A 337 8.34 17.57 5.76
CA ASP A 337 9.39 18.48 6.19
C ASP A 337 8.83 19.86 6.60
N GLY A 338 9.29 20.38 7.73
CA GLY A 338 8.79 21.65 8.30
C GLY A 338 7.50 21.52 9.12
N ASP A 339 6.78 22.63 9.26
CA ASP A 339 5.75 22.83 10.29
C ASP A 339 4.33 22.33 9.92
N ASP A 340 4.19 21.57 8.81
CA ASP A 340 2.91 21.16 8.21
C ASP A 340 2.68 19.63 8.21
N GLU A 341 3.33 18.90 9.13
CA GLU A 341 3.51 17.44 9.07
C GLU A 341 2.26 16.59 8.73
N ALA A 342 1.15 16.74 9.45
CA ALA A 342 -0.06 15.99 9.17
C ALA A 342 -0.73 16.33 7.82
N ARG A 343 -0.57 17.56 7.31
CA ARG A 343 -1.10 17.94 5.98
C ARG A 343 -0.36 17.22 4.88
N ASP A 344 0.96 17.19 4.94
CA ASP A 344 1.76 16.62 3.85
C ASP A 344 1.65 15.08 3.87
N ARG A 345 1.55 14.48 5.07
CA ARG A 345 1.10 13.08 5.25
C ARG A 345 -0.28 12.78 4.66
N VAL A 346 -1.26 13.69 4.77
CA VAL A 346 -2.57 13.55 4.08
C VAL A 346 -2.43 13.59 2.56
N LEU A 347 -1.55 14.45 2.04
CA LEU A 347 -1.33 14.60 0.60
C LEU A 347 -0.63 13.37 0.01
N GLU A 348 0.45 12.88 0.62
CA GLU A 348 1.13 11.65 0.20
C GLU A 348 0.22 10.43 0.33
N ALA A 349 -0.46 10.27 1.46
CA ALA A 349 -1.41 9.16 1.67
C ALA A 349 -2.50 9.15 0.60
N ARG A 350 -3.06 10.32 0.25
CA ARG A 350 -4.09 10.46 -0.78
C ARG A 350 -3.53 10.23 -2.19
N ALA A 351 -2.32 10.70 -2.48
CA ALA A 351 -1.64 10.43 -3.75
C ALA A 351 -1.43 8.93 -3.94
N PHE A 352 -0.85 8.25 -2.93
CA PHE A 352 -0.63 6.80 -2.92
C PHE A 352 -1.92 6.03 -3.21
N VAL A 353 -2.99 6.21 -2.42
CA VAL A 353 -4.21 5.39 -2.59
C VAL A 353 -4.97 5.69 -3.88
N ASN A 354 -4.97 6.94 -4.37
CA ASN A 354 -5.52 7.28 -5.68
C ASN A 354 -4.76 6.62 -6.84
N HIS A 355 -3.45 6.43 -6.66
CA HIS A 355 -2.54 5.91 -7.68
C HIS A 355 -2.55 4.38 -7.75
N VAL A 356 -2.47 3.68 -6.61
CA VAL A 356 -2.53 2.22 -6.56
C VAL A 356 -3.95 1.66 -6.79
N LEU A 357 -4.98 2.43 -6.44
CA LEU A 357 -6.39 2.08 -6.60
C LEU A 357 -7.17 3.22 -7.28
N PRO A 358 -6.95 3.42 -8.60
CA PRO A 358 -7.57 4.49 -9.40
C PRO A 358 -9.07 4.25 -9.65
N GLY A 359 -9.81 5.31 -9.97
CA GLY A 359 -11.29 5.29 -10.01
C GLY A 359 -11.97 5.31 -8.63
N VAL A 360 -11.15 5.24 -7.59
CA VAL A 360 -11.33 5.44 -6.14
C VAL A 360 -11.69 6.87 -5.67
N TYR A 361 -12.88 7.20 -5.16
CA TYR A 361 -13.03 8.44 -4.37
C TYR A 361 -12.51 8.25 -2.95
N TRP A 362 -11.20 8.48 -2.78
CA TRP A 362 -10.49 8.34 -1.51
C TRP A 362 -10.56 9.59 -0.64
N HIS A 363 -10.87 9.37 0.64
CA HIS A 363 -10.84 10.33 1.73
C HIS A 363 -9.76 9.90 2.72
N VAL A 364 -9.00 10.84 3.26
CA VAL A 364 -7.89 10.57 4.17
C VAL A 364 -7.95 11.51 5.37
N LEU A 365 -7.79 10.98 6.59
CA LEU A 365 -7.65 11.72 7.83
C LEU A 365 -6.28 11.43 8.44
N VAL A 366 -5.62 12.41 9.07
CA VAL A 366 -4.40 12.20 9.87
C VAL A 366 -4.52 12.95 11.19
N SER A 367 -4.13 12.30 12.28
CA SER A 367 -4.01 12.90 13.61
C SER A 367 -2.63 12.57 14.19
N GLY A 368 -1.92 13.60 14.65
CA GLY A 368 -0.67 13.54 15.41
C GLY A 368 -0.88 13.52 16.93
N THR A 369 -2.08 13.17 17.41
CA THR A 369 -2.34 13.10 18.86
C THR A 369 -3.34 11.99 19.19
N PRO A 370 -2.94 10.95 19.96
CA PRO A 370 -3.79 9.81 20.29
C PRO A 370 -4.82 10.10 21.39
N GLY A 371 -5.79 9.19 21.52
CA GLY A 371 -6.84 9.23 22.55
C GLY A 371 -8.14 9.92 22.10
N GLY A 372 -9.28 9.34 22.47
CA GLY A 372 -10.62 9.81 22.08
C GLY A 372 -11.03 11.20 22.61
N ASP A 373 -10.28 11.73 23.59
CA ASP A 373 -10.41 13.13 24.03
C ASP A 373 -9.83 14.13 23.02
N ASN A 374 -8.79 13.72 22.28
CA ASN A 374 -8.00 14.60 21.43
C ASN A 374 -8.47 14.58 19.97
N TRP A 375 -8.96 13.44 19.49
CA TRP A 375 -9.59 13.30 18.18
C TRP A 375 -10.61 12.16 18.16
N GLY A 376 -11.50 12.17 17.18
CA GLY A 376 -12.38 11.04 16.90
C GLY A 376 -13.20 11.28 15.64
N TYR A 377 -13.66 10.21 15.01
CA TYR A 377 -14.33 10.28 13.71
C TYR A 377 -15.45 9.24 13.58
N SER A 378 -16.38 9.48 12.66
CA SER A 378 -17.41 8.52 12.26
C SER A 378 -17.62 8.62 10.75
N VAL A 379 -17.12 7.64 10.00
CA VAL A 379 -17.09 7.65 8.53
C VAL A 379 -18.08 6.66 7.92
N THR A 380 -18.56 6.94 6.70
CA THR A 380 -19.41 6.02 5.91
C THR A 380 -18.68 5.63 4.63
N TYR A 381 -18.10 4.44 4.58
CA TYR A 381 -17.34 3.96 3.41
C TYR A 381 -18.15 2.96 2.59
N GLN A 382 -17.80 2.82 1.31
CA GLN A 382 -18.51 1.98 0.33
C GLN A 382 -17.51 1.15 -0.50
N GLY A 383 -16.56 0.53 0.20
CA GLY A 383 -15.41 -0.16 -0.36
C GLY A 383 -14.40 -0.49 0.72
N LEU A 384 -13.15 -0.09 0.51
CA LEU A 384 -12.06 -0.21 1.46
C LEU A 384 -12.09 0.89 2.54
N TYR A 385 -11.64 0.51 3.74
CA TYR A 385 -11.38 1.36 4.90
C TYR A 385 -10.20 0.75 5.68
N ARG A 386 -9.25 1.59 6.13
CA ARG A 386 -8.19 1.20 7.06
C ARG A 386 -7.77 2.41 7.90
N GLN A 387 -7.65 2.21 9.21
CA GLN A 387 -6.82 3.05 10.07
C GLN A 387 -5.46 2.37 10.25
N SER A 388 -4.36 3.14 10.17
CA SER A 388 -3.01 2.68 10.49
C SER A 388 -2.78 2.61 12.00
N ASP A 389 -1.84 1.78 12.41
CA ASP A 389 -1.19 1.92 13.72
C ASP A 389 -0.56 3.32 13.89
N TRP A 390 -0.19 3.65 15.13
CA TRP A 390 0.50 4.91 15.45
C TRP A 390 1.98 4.84 15.11
N SER A 391 2.48 5.84 14.38
CA SER A 391 3.84 5.93 13.86
C SER A 391 4.37 7.33 13.94
N ASP A 392 5.53 7.53 14.57
CA ASP A 392 6.27 8.81 14.48
C ASP A 392 5.44 10.04 14.90
N GLY A 393 4.43 9.81 15.77
CA GLY A 393 3.42 10.79 16.21
C GLY A 393 2.01 10.55 15.68
N TYR A 394 1.86 9.91 14.51
CA TYR A 394 0.67 9.98 13.65
C TYR A 394 -0.09 8.65 13.47
N SER A 395 -1.40 8.74 13.25
CA SER A 395 -2.22 7.66 12.69
C SER A 395 -3.05 8.17 11.51
N HIS A 396 -3.13 7.36 10.45
CA HIS A 396 -3.71 7.69 9.16
C HIS A 396 -5.00 6.87 8.95
N VAL A 397 -6.09 7.49 8.50
CA VAL A 397 -7.36 6.81 8.19
C VAL A 397 -7.68 7.03 6.71
N ALA A 398 -7.54 6.01 5.88
CA ALA A 398 -7.94 6.04 4.48
C ALA A 398 -9.23 5.25 4.27
N PHE A 399 -10.19 5.83 3.55
CA PHE A 399 -11.43 5.15 3.17
C PHE A 399 -11.98 5.61 1.82
N SER A 400 -12.78 4.76 1.20
CA SER A 400 -13.25 4.91 -0.18
C SER A 400 -14.77 5.00 -0.28
N THR A 401 -15.23 5.72 -1.30
CA THR A 401 -16.66 5.98 -1.59
C THR A 401 -16.92 5.85 -3.10
N VAL A 402 -18.18 5.62 -3.52
CA VAL A 402 -18.49 5.44 -4.96
C VAL A 402 -18.69 6.75 -5.71
N SER A 403 -18.84 7.88 -5.01
CA SER A 403 -19.06 9.19 -5.61
C SER A 403 -18.60 10.32 -4.70
N SER A 404 -18.07 11.38 -5.32
CA SER A 404 -17.80 12.69 -4.71
C SER A 404 -18.99 13.66 -4.73
N ASP A 405 -20.14 13.27 -5.28
CA ASP A 405 -21.33 14.13 -5.38
C ASP A 405 -22.08 14.24 -4.05
N SER A 406 -22.75 15.38 -3.78
CA SER A 406 -23.62 15.62 -2.63
C SER A 406 -24.97 16.17 -3.09
N ALA A 407 -26.06 15.76 -2.45
CA ALA A 407 -27.39 16.36 -2.63
C ALA A 407 -27.68 17.47 -1.60
N VAL A 408 -26.86 17.67 -0.57
CA VAL A 408 -26.92 18.83 0.35
C VAL A 408 -25.85 19.86 -0.04
N SER A 409 -26.21 21.15 -0.08
CA SER A 409 -25.27 22.24 -0.32
C SER A 409 -24.40 22.57 0.90
N GLU A 410 -23.19 23.09 0.70
CA GLU A 410 -22.29 23.49 1.79
C GLU A 410 -22.91 24.58 2.67
N SER A 411 -23.65 25.53 2.07
CA SER A 411 -24.36 26.59 2.80
C SER A 411 -25.44 26.05 3.74
N PHE A 412 -26.18 25.02 3.33
CA PHE A 412 -27.22 24.42 4.17
C PHE A 412 -26.63 23.45 5.21
N LEU A 413 -25.58 22.73 4.85
CA LEU A 413 -24.79 21.92 5.79
C LEU A 413 -24.22 22.80 6.92
N ALA A 414 -23.61 23.94 6.57
CA ALA A 414 -23.07 24.91 7.53
C ALA A 414 -24.15 25.39 8.52
N SER A 415 -25.30 25.83 8.00
CA SER A 415 -26.42 26.29 8.83
C SER A 415 -26.97 25.20 9.75
N TYR A 416 -27.07 23.95 9.28
CA TYR A 416 -27.51 22.83 10.11
C TYR A 416 -26.51 22.48 11.20
N VAL A 417 -25.21 22.38 10.86
CA VAL A 417 -24.14 22.05 11.82
C VAL A 417 -24.06 23.12 12.91
N ASP A 418 -23.97 24.40 12.54
CA ASP A 418 -23.96 25.52 13.49
C ASP A 418 -25.14 25.48 14.48
N GLY A 419 -26.32 25.10 14.00
CA GLY A 419 -27.53 24.96 14.81
C GLY A 419 -27.50 23.84 15.86
N VAL A 420 -26.60 22.86 15.74
CA VAL A 420 -26.52 21.70 16.66
C VAL A 420 -25.24 21.61 17.50
N LEU A 421 -24.16 22.33 17.17
CA LEU A 421 -22.87 22.22 17.89
C LEU A 421 -22.97 22.47 19.40
N SER A 422 -23.89 23.34 19.82
CA SER A 422 -24.14 23.67 21.24
C SER A 422 -24.71 22.52 22.08
N GLY A 423 -25.34 21.54 21.44
CA GLY A 423 -25.86 20.32 22.10
C GLY A 423 -24.83 19.19 22.24
N LEU A 424 -23.62 19.34 21.68
CA LEU A 424 -22.61 18.28 21.65
C LEU A 424 -21.78 18.26 22.93
N GLY A 425 -21.58 17.07 23.49
CA GLY A 425 -20.97 16.85 24.80
C GLY A 425 -19.94 15.72 24.84
N GLY A 426 -19.07 15.73 25.85
CA GLY A 426 -18.08 14.68 26.08
C GLY A 426 -16.78 14.84 25.26
N THR A 427 -16.16 13.70 24.96
CA THR A 427 -14.87 13.56 24.26
C THR A 427 -14.98 13.91 22.76
N ALA A 428 -13.85 14.06 22.04
CA ALA A 428 -13.88 14.27 20.59
C ALA A 428 -14.57 13.11 19.84
N GLU A 429 -14.30 11.87 20.25
CA GLU A 429 -14.97 10.65 19.75
C GLU A 429 -16.49 10.67 19.99
N GLN A 430 -16.92 11.00 21.21
CA GLN A 430 -18.34 11.09 21.56
C GLN A 430 -19.05 12.20 20.77
N ARG A 431 -18.40 13.35 20.58
CA ARG A 431 -18.87 14.47 19.76
C ARG A 431 -19.00 14.08 18.29
N ALA A 432 -18.03 13.35 17.74
CA ALA A 432 -18.08 12.87 16.36
C ALA A 432 -19.25 11.90 16.14
N ALA A 433 -19.48 10.96 17.07
CA ALA A 433 -20.60 10.04 17.02
C ALA A 433 -21.97 10.75 17.14
N GLN A 434 -22.10 11.72 18.05
CA GLN A 434 -23.31 12.53 18.22
C GLN A 434 -23.64 13.34 16.95
N LEU A 435 -22.67 14.10 16.42
CA LEU A 435 -22.87 14.92 15.24
C LEU A 435 -23.16 14.06 14.00
N ALA A 436 -22.47 12.93 13.82
CA ALA A 436 -22.73 12.01 12.73
C ALA A 436 -24.13 11.38 12.81
N SER A 437 -24.64 11.10 14.01
CA SER A 437 -26.02 10.65 14.22
C SER A 437 -27.03 11.73 13.80
N LEU A 438 -26.85 12.97 14.26
CA LEU A 438 -27.72 14.10 13.93
C LEU A 438 -27.75 14.42 12.43
N VAL A 439 -26.60 14.40 11.76
CA VAL A 439 -26.49 14.69 10.32
C VAL A 439 -27.09 13.56 9.48
N ARG A 440 -26.84 12.29 9.82
CA ARG A 440 -27.46 11.12 9.16
C ARG A 440 -28.97 11.07 9.37
N ALA A 441 -29.48 11.46 10.54
CA ALA A 441 -30.92 11.54 10.81
C ALA A 441 -31.61 12.67 10.01
N ARG A 442 -30.93 13.81 9.80
CA ARG A 442 -31.48 14.94 9.04
C ARG A 442 -31.40 14.77 7.52
N PHE A 443 -30.40 14.04 7.04
CA PHE A 443 -30.10 13.84 5.62
C PHE A 443 -29.83 12.35 5.29
N PRO A 444 -30.81 11.44 5.54
CA PRO A 444 -30.61 9.98 5.43
C PRO A 444 -30.44 9.47 3.99
N PHE A 445 -30.64 10.34 3.00
CA PHE A 445 -30.56 10.05 1.57
C PHE A 445 -29.13 10.08 1.00
N GLN A 446 -28.11 10.40 1.80
CA GLN A 446 -26.70 10.38 1.38
C GLN A 446 -25.76 9.89 2.49
N SER A 447 -24.53 9.56 2.13
CA SER A 447 -23.49 9.13 3.06
C SER A 447 -22.82 10.33 3.73
N TRP A 448 -22.35 10.13 4.97
CA TRP A 448 -21.79 11.20 5.80
C TRP A 448 -20.57 10.74 6.58
N SER A 449 -19.56 11.60 6.61
CA SER A 449 -18.41 11.49 7.51
C SER A 449 -18.30 12.70 8.42
N VAL A 450 -17.82 12.45 9.64
CA VAL A 450 -17.49 13.47 10.64
C VAL A 450 -16.11 13.19 11.20
N LEU A 451 -15.32 14.23 11.38
CA LEU A 451 -14.07 14.26 12.14
C LEU A 451 -14.18 15.39 13.18
N VAL A 452 -13.89 15.09 14.43
CA VAL A 452 -13.77 16.07 15.52
C VAL A 452 -12.35 16.02 16.06
N LYS A 453 -11.73 17.18 16.21
CA LYS A 453 -10.36 17.34 16.72
C LYS A 453 -10.35 18.38 17.82
N ARG A 454 -9.73 18.07 18.96
CA ARG A 454 -9.50 19.03 20.04
C ARG A 454 -8.24 19.86 19.79
N ALA A 455 -8.25 21.09 20.29
CA ALA A 455 -7.12 22.00 20.34
C ALA A 455 -5.92 21.38 21.11
N PRO A 456 -4.66 21.73 20.76
CA PRO A 456 -4.27 22.65 19.69
C PRO A 456 -4.63 22.09 18.30
N GLY A 457 -4.82 23.01 17.37
CA GLY A 457 -4.94 22.71 15.95
C GLY A 457 -3.80 23.38 15.18
N GLY A 458 -3.49 22.79 14.04
CA GLY A 458 -2.39 23.17 13.17
C GLY A 458 -2.17 22.02 12.17
N PHE A 459 -1.49 22.30 11.06
CA PHE A 459 -1.21 21.31 10.03
C PHE A 459 -0.05 20.38 10.40
N ASP A 460 0.78 20.75 11.38
CA ASP A 460 1.57 19.82 12.18
C ASP A 460 0.69 18.71 12.76
N ASN A 461 -0.38 19.09 13.45
CA ASN A 461 -1.05 18.22 14.41
C ASN A 461 -2.20 17.39 13.81
N TRP A 462 -2.88 17.88 12.78
CA TRP A 462 -3.90 17.13 12.06
C TRP A 462 -4.22 17.72 10.69
N ALA A 463 -4.71 16.87 9.80
CA ALA A 463 -5.32 17.29 8.55
C ALA A 463 -6.37 16.28 8.08
N TYR A 464 -7.14 16.67 7.07
CA TYR A 464 -7.99 15.75 6.33
C TYR A 464 -8.10 16.17 4.87
N SER A 465 -8.42 15.23 4.01
CA SER A 465 -8.81 15.48 2.62
C SER A 465 -10.02 14.64 2.28
N ALA A 466 -11.02 15.30 1.70
CA ALA A 466 -12.38 14.82 1.57
C ALA A 466 -12.96 15.12 0.17
N TRP A 467 -14.07 14.46 -0.14
CA TRP A 467 -14.90 14.74 -1.31
C TRP A 467 -16.35 15.04 -0.91
N GLY A 468 -17.06 15.78 -1.77
CA GLY A 468 -18.45 16.18 -1.53
C GLY A 468 -18.57 17.52 -0.82
N ALA A 469 -19.81 17.89 -0.49
CA ALA A 469 -20.10 19.13 0.21
C ALA A 469 -19.59 19.04 1.64
N GLN A 470 -18.72 19.97 2.05
CA GLN A 470 -18.07 19.96 3.35
C GLN A 470 -18.28 21.25 4.14
N TYR A 471 -18.14 21.14 5.45
CA TYR A 471 -18.10 22.27 6.37
C TYR A 471 -17.14 21.96 7.51
N MET A 472 -16.28 22.92 7.86
CA MET A 472 -15.36 22.81 9.00
C MET A 472 -15.43 24.08 9.84
N ARG A 473 -15.62 23.92 11.15
CA ARG A 473 -15.69 25.04 12.10
C ARG A 473 -15.07 24.70 13.46
N TRP A 474 -14.39 25.67 14.07
CA TRP A 474 -14.04 25.66 15.48
C TRP A 474 -15.21 26.16 16.36
N TYR A 475 -15.54 25.40 17.40
CA TYR A 475 -16.54 25.74 18.41
C TYR A 475 -16.09 25.26 19.80
N GLY A 476 -15.69 26.22 20.65
CA GLY A 476 -14.93 25.93 21.88
C GLY A 476 -13.57 25.30 21.54
N ASP A 477 -13.10 24.40 22.40
CA ASP A 477 -11.84 23.65 22.24
C ASP A 477 -11.78 22.73 21.00
N TYR A 478 -12.84 22.62 20.18
CA TYR A 478 -12.97 21.57 19.17
C TYR A 478 -13.22 22.11 17.76
N ALA A 479 -12.50 21.58 16.78
CA ALA A 479 -12.86 21.63 15.37
C ALA A 479 -13.82 20.49 15.05
N TYR A 480 -14.83 20.80 14.24
CA TYR A 480 -15.80 19.85 13.70
C TYR A 480 -15.74 19.95 12.18
N ALA A 481 -15.26 18.91 11.50
CA ALA A 481 -15.32 18.76 10.06
C ALA A 481 -16.41 17.74 9.71
N VAL A 482 -17.34 18.13 8.83
CA VAL A 482 -18.46 17.30 8.37
C VAL A 482 -18.47 17.34 6.85
N TRP A 483 -18.60 16.20 6.19
CA TRP A 483 -18.74 16.14 4.73
C TRP A 483 -19.69 15.05 4.29
N GLY A 484 -20.46 15.36 3.25
CA GLY A 484 -21.54 14.53 2.72
C GLY A 484 -21.33 14.20 1.25
N TYR A 485 -21.61 12.95 0.88
CA TYR A 485 -21.29 12.41 -0.43
C TYR A 485 -22.17 11.20 -0.78
N SER A 486 -22.11 10.74 -2.04
CA SER A 486 -22.81 9.55 -2.54
C SER A 486 -24.32 9.54 -2.22
N PRO A 487 -25.10 10.50 -2.77
CA PRO A 487 -26.55 10.53 -2.67
C PRO A 487 -27.20 9.34 -3.36
N GLN A 488 -28.30 8.85 -2.78
CA GLN A 488 -29.10 7.76 -3.30
C GLN A 488 -29.92 8.19 -4.53
N ALA A 489 -30.17 7.26 -5.45
CA ALA A 489 -30.96 7.56 -6.64
C ALA A 489 -32.42 7.95 -6.28
N GLY A 490 -32.86 9.11 -6.73
CA GLY A 490 -34.17 9.71 -6.46
C GLY A 490 -34.37 11.06 -7.14
N VAL A 491 -35.53 11.67 -6.90
CA VAL A 491 -35.87 13.05 -7.29
C VAL A 491 -35.72 13.93 -6.06
N TYR A 492 -34.97 15.02 -6.16
CA TYR A 492 -34.64 15.92 -5.07
C TYR A 492 -35.28 17.29 -5.31
N LEU A 493 -36.12 17.75 -4.39
CA LEU A 493 -36.70 19.10 -4.40
C LEU A 493 -35.87 20.02 -3.50
N TYR A 494 -35.66 21.27 -3.93
CA TYR A 494 -34.83 22.25 -3.22
C TYR A 494 -35.57 23.57 -2.99
N GLU A 495 -35.33 24.18 -1.82
CA GLU A 495 -35.98 25.40 -1.36
C GLU A 495 -35.57 26.65 -2.16
N HIS A 496 -34.39 26.60 -2.80
CA HIS A 496 -33.85 27.71 -3.61
C HIS A 496 -33.34 27.20 -4.97
N THR A 497 -33.00 28.14 -5.86
CA THR A 497 -32.31 27.85 -7.13
C THR A 497 -30.88 27.33 -6.90
N GLY A 498 -30.30 26.67 -7.91
CA GLY A 498 -28.94 26.15 -7.85
C GLY A 498 -28.73 24.99 -6.87
N TYR A 499 -29.80 24.26 -6.51
CA TYR A 499 -29.78 23.15 -5.54
C TYR A 499 -29.38 23.60 -4.12
N LEU A 500 -29.84 24.79 -3.71
CA LEU A 500 -29.57 25.41 -2.41
C LEU A 500 -30.80 25.39 -1.48
N GLY A 501 -30.60 25.68 -0.20
CA GLY A 501 -31.65 25.71 0.82
C GLY A 501 -32.04 24.32 1.33
N ASP A 502 -33.20 24.19 1.98
CA ASP A 502 -33.69 22.89 2.43
C ASP A 502 -33.98 21.94 1.25
N VAL A 503 -33.87 20.63 1.48
CA VAL A 503 -33.94 19.58 0.45
C VAL A 503 -34.77 18.38 0.89
N ARG A 504 -35.53 17.79 -0.05
CA ARG A 504 -36.28 16.53 0.13
C ARG A 504 -35.97 15.55 -0.99
N GLN A 505 -35.52 14.34 -0.64
CA GLN A 505 -35.48 13.22 -1.59
C GLN A 505 -36.86 12.55 -1.65
N LEU A 506 -37.34 12.31 -2.86
CA LEU A 506 -38.53 11.53 -3.19
C LEU A 506 -38.12 10.32 -4.06
N THR A 507 -38.61 9.13 -3.71
CA THR A 507 -38.34 7.87 -4.44
C THR A 507 -39.59 7.25 -5.08
N GLY A 508 -40.74 7.90 -4.91
CA GLY A 508 -42.04 7.59 -5.50
C GLY A 508 -42.99 8.79 -5.36
N SER A 509 -44.14 8.77 -6.04
CA SER A 509 -45.09 9.89 -6.08
C SER A 509 -45.58 10.32 -4.70
N VAL A 510 -45.74 11.63 -4.49
CA VAL A 510 -46.24 12.25 -3.26
C VAL A 510 -47.42 13.16 -3.58
N SER A 511 -48.59 12.84 -3.03
CA SER A 511 -49.85 13.54 -3.31
C SER A 511 -50.04 14.84 -2.54
N SER A 512 -49.30 15.11 -1.46
CA SER A 512 -49.19 16.43 -0.83
C SER A 512 -47.82 16.62 -0.18
N LEU A 513 -47.11 17.68 -0.56
CA LEU A 513 -45.82 18.07 0.03
C LEU A 513 -45.96 18.74 1.41
N GLU A 514 -47.19 19.08 1.84
CA GLU A 514 -47.48 19.50 3.23
C GLU A 514 -47.00 18.43 4.22
N SER A 515 -47.21 17.15 3.88
CA SER A 515 -46.79 15.99 4.68
C SER A 515 -45.26 15.89 4.90
N LEU A 516 -44.47 16.61 4.09
CA LEU A 516 -43.00 16.68 4.16
C LEU A 516 -42.50 18.06 4.61
N GLY A 517 -43.40 18.98 4.98
CA GLY A 517 -43.09 20.37 5.32
C GLY A 517 -42.52 21.18 4.14
N PHE A 518 -42.86 20.80 2.90
CA PHE A 518 -42.21 21.27 1.67
C PHE A 518 -43.18 21.76 0.58
N ASN A 519 -44.45 21.98 0.95
CA ASN A 519 -45.44 22.60 0.08
C ASN A 519 -45.01 24.03 -0.28
N ASP A 520 -45.13 24.40 -1.55
CA ASP A 520 -44.91 25.77 -2.05
C ASP A 520 -43.54 26.35 -1.64
N LYS A 521 -42.50 25.52 -1.82
CA LYS A 521 -41.08 25.86 -1.59
C LYS A 521 -40.13 25.45 -2.72
N THR A 522 -40.60 24.69 -3.71
CA THR A 522 -39.67 24.07 -4.67
C THR A 522 -39.24 25.08 -5.72
N SER A 523 -37.97 25.46 -5.69
CA SER A 523 -37.36 26.44 -6.60
C SER A 523 -36.23 25.87 -7.47
N SER A 524 -35.70 24.69 -7.14
CA SER A 524 -34.97 23.83 -8.10
C SER A 524 -35.21 22.33 -7.84
N ILE A 525 -34.86 21.48 -8.82
CA ILE A 525 -35.16 20.04 -8.81
C ILE A 525 -34.04 19.23 -9.46
N ARG A 526 -33.45 18.29 -8.71
CA ARG A 526 -32.35 17.42 -9.20
C ARG A 526 -32.83 15.98 -9.32
N ILE A 527 -32.45 15.31 -10.41
CA ILE A 527 -32.77 13.91 -10.66
C ILE A 527 -31.47 13.10 -10.66
N ILE A 528 -31.41 12.06 -9.84
CA ILE A 528 -30.24 11.20 -9.68
C ILE A 528 -30.65 9.75 -9.98
N GLY A 529 -30.00 9.13 -10.98
CA GLY A 529 -30.35 7.80 -11.49
C GLY A 529 -31.64 7.78 -12.34
N ASN A 530 -32.17 6.58 -12.58
CA ASN A 530 -33.22 6.32 -13.57
C ASN A 530 -34.63 6.75 -13.10
N TYR A 531 -34.85 8.05 -12.91
CA TYR A 531 -36.14 8.64 -12.54
C TYR A 531 -36.57 9.75 -13.51
N ARG A 532 -37.87 10.05 -13.50
CA ARG A 532 -38.48 11.25 -14.12
C ARG A 532 -39.66 11.71 -13.27
N ALA A 533 -40.01 13.00 -13.32
CA ALA A 533 -41.10 13.56 -12.52
C ALA A 533 -42.06 14.45 -13.31
N ASN A 534 -43.31 14.55 -12.85
CA ASN A 534 -44.16 15.73 -13.05
C ASN A 534 -44.26 16.46 -11.71
N ILE A 535 -44.12 17.78 -11.71
CA ILE A 535 -44.46 18.63 -10.56
C ILE A 535 -45.81 19.30 -10.82
N TRP A 536 -46.63 19.45 -9.77
CA TRP A 536 -48.01 19.89 -9.85
C TRP A 536 -48.30 21.04 -8.89
N GLU A 537 -49.13 21.99 -9.33
CA GLU A 537 -49.43 23.23 -8.61
C GLU A 537 -50.31 23.01 -7.37
N HIS A 538 -51.12 21.95 -7.35
CA HIS A 538 -51.98 21.61 -6.22
C HIS A 538 -51.74 20.17 -5.77
N ILE A 539 -52.28 19.83 -4.61
CA ILE A 539 -52.30 18.45 -4.09
C ILE A 539 -53.05 17.49 -5.03
N ASN A 540 -52.74 16.20 -4.94
CA ASN A 540 -53.32 15.11 -5.71
C ASN A 540 -53.21 15.28 -7.25
N ASN A 541 -52.06 15.77 -7.72
CA ASN A 541 -51.76 16.02 -9.14
C ASN A 541 -52.73 17.03 -9.80
N GLY A 542 -53.18 18.03 -9.04
CA GLY A 542 -54.10 19.08 -9.51
C GLY A 542 -53.41 20.38 -9.95
N GLY A 543 -54.19 21.29 -10.53
CA GLY A 543 -53.73 22.61 -10.98
C GLY A 543 -52.94 22.55 -12.29
N ALA A 544 -52.01 23.49 -12.51
CA ALA A 544 -51.01 23.34 -13.57
C ALA A 544 -50.05 22.17 -13.28
N GLY A 545 -49.41 21.64 -14.32
CA GLY A 545 -48.40 20.59 -14.23
C GLY A 545 -47.22 20.84 -15.15
N LEU A 546 -46.01 20.46 -14.73
CA LEU A 546 -44.78 20.59 -15.51
C LEU A 546 -44.01 19.26 -15.55
N TYR A 547 -43.74 18.77 -16.77
CA TYR A 547 -42.91 17.59 -16.97
C TYR A 547 -41.43 17.93 -16.78
N VAL A 548 -40.77 17.17 -15.91
CA VAL A 548 -39.36 17.26 -15.53
C VAL A 548 -38.68 15.92 -15.85
N PRO A 549 -38.26 15.69 -17.12
CA PRO A 549 -37.56 14.47 -17.53
C PRO A 549 -36.09 14.40 -17.05
N GLN A 550 -35.55 15.54 -16.62
CA GLN A 550 -34.16 15.73 -16.20
C GLN A 550 -34.08 16.89 -15.19
N THR A 551 -33.00 16.91 -14.42
CA THR A 551 -32.54 17.98 -13.51
C THR A 551 -32.74 19.40 -14.06
N ARG A 552 -33.16 20.35 -13.19
CA ARG A 552 -33.29 21.79 -13.44
C ARG A 552 -32.82 22.59 -12.22
N ASP A 553 -31.86 23.48 -12.44
CA ASP A 553 -31.26 24.40 -11.48
C ASP A 553 -32.12 25.62 -11.17
N ASP A 554 -33.01 26.00 -12.09
CA ASP A 554 -33.90 27.14 -11.93
C ASP A 554 -35.33 26.84 -12.41
N LEU A 555 -36.29 26.87 -11.48
CA LEU A 555 -37.74 26.83 -11.78
C LEU A 555 -38.36 28.24 -11.81
N VAL A 556 -37.65 29.29 -11.38
CA VAL A 556 -38.12 30.68 -11.36
C VAL A 556 -38.30 31.22 -12.77
N SER A 557 -37.32 31.04 -13.67
CA SER A 557 -37.45 31.40 -15.10
C SER A 557 -38.57 30.67 -15.83
N GLN A 558 -39.09 29.58 -15.26
CA GLN A 558 -40.22 28.81 -15.80
C GLN A 558 -41.56 29.18 -15.12
N GLY A 559 -41.56 30.10 -14.15
CA GLY A 559 -42.75 30.52 -13.41
C GLY A 559 -43.20 29.53 -12.32
N TRP A 560 -42.32 28.64 -11.86
CA TRP A 560 -42.63 27.53 -10.95
C TRP A 560 -42.01 27.65 -9.54
N ASN A 561 -41.27 28.75 -9.28
CA ASN A 561 -40.81 29.15 -7.94
C ASN A 561 -41.93 29.02 -6.90
N ASP A 562 -41.69 28.25 -5.84
CA ASP A 562 -42.57 28.16 -4.66
C ASP A 562 -44.05 27.84 -5.00
N ARG A 563 -44.28 27.01 -6.04
CA ARG A 563 -45.63 26.60 -6.49
C ARG A 563 -45.88 25.09 -6.49
N VAL A 564 -44.93 24.26 -6.06
CA VAL A 564 -45.11 22.80 -6.10
C VAL A 564 -45.81 22.32 -4.83
N SER A 565 -46.98 21.70 -5.01
CA SER A 565 -47.78 21.09 -3.94
C SER A 565 -47.87 19.56 -4.02
N SER A 566 -47.69 18.96 -5.20
CA SER A 566 -47.55 17.50 -5.34
C SER A 566 -46.62 17.09 -6.48
N VAL A 567 -46.12 15.84 -6.44
CA VAL A 567 -45.14 15.32 -7.41
C VAL A 567 -45.49 13.88 -7.80
N GLU A 568 -45.52 13.62 -9.10
CA GLU A 568 -45.71 12.29 -9.67
C GLU A 568 -44.36 11.77 -10.20
N ILE A 569 -43.96 10.55 -9.84
CA ILE A 569 -42.62 10.02 -10.10
C ILE A 569 -42.70 8.65 -10.76
N TRP A 570 -41.88 8.45 -11.79
CA TRP A 570 -41.67 7.17 -12.44
C TRP A 570 -40.18 6.83 -12.50
N ARG A 571 -39.89 5.55 -12.70
CA ARG A 571 -38.58 5.08 -13.18
C ARG A 571 -38.64 4.82 -14.69
N TYR A 572 -37.46 4.79 -15.32
CA TYR A 572 -37.27 4.29 -16.68
C TYR A 572 -37.08 2.77 -16.68
#